data_AF-A0A084SXH4-F1
#
_entry.id   AF-A0A084SXH4-F1
#
_cell.length_a   1.000
_cell.length_b   1.000
_cell.length_c   1.000
_cell.angle_alpha   90.00
_cell.angle_beta   90.00
_cell.angle_gamma   90.00
#
_symmetry.space_group_name_H-M   'P 1'
#
loop_
_entity.id
_entity.type
_entity.pdbx_description
1 polymer ?
#
loop_
_entity_poly.entity_id
_entity_poly.type
_entity_poly.pdbx_seq_one_letter_code
_entity_poly.pdbx_strand_id
1 'polypeptide(L)'
;MLSSLLLMVLSQLVVCTPGEMSAVCHCKHGMVSACVTLVTDDAVRAARVLVEVQDELEALEQSSRMAGKADEKKQQKQRELHAAAESLSQALGSSEPPQCKGQEHHLISRPIAKALDRHPILKGLYKPRDPRFRARAKDEQSHCGYQQWHRDVDDEVVDWLDKTPDATPGAFMDKLREIYSRPEMLARFPDGLRIL
;
A
#
# COMPACT_ATOMS: atom_id res chain seq x y z
N MET A 1 -37.93 22.17 -2.96
CA MET A 1 -38.06 20.93 -3.75
C MET A 1 -37.00 20.97 -4.86
N LEU A 2 -35.74 20.68 -4.52
CA LEU A 2 -34.62 20.67 -5.47
C LEU A 2 -34.45 19.24 -5.96
N SER A 3 -34.96 18.99 -7.16
CA SER A 3 -34.90 17.70 -7.84
C SER A 3 -33.60 17.63 -8.64
N SER A 4 -32.72 16.72 -8.21
CA SER A 4 -32.03 15.71 -9.01
C SER A 4 -31.37 16.03 -10.36
N LEU A 5 -30.18 15.42 -10.51
CA LEU A 5 -29.56 14.88 -11.73
C LEU A 5 -28.79 15.87 -12.63
N LEU A 6 -27.47 15.90 -12.47
CA LEU A 6 -26.52 15.35 -13.47
C LEU A 6 -25.07 15.54 -12.96
N LEU A 7 -24.46 14.48 -12.44
CA LEU A 7 -23.01 14.37 -12.33
C LEU A 7 -22.63 13.06 -13.04
N MET A 8 -22.65 13.09 -14.37
CA MET A 8 -21.90 12.13 -15.17
C MET A 8 -20.42 12.51 -15.09
N VAL A 9 -19.75 12.09 -14.01
CA VAL A 9 -18.29 11.97 -14.06
C VAL A 9 -18.01 10.67 -14.79
N LEU A 10 -17.75 10.80 -16.09
CA LEU A 10 -17.11 9.77 -16.91
C LEU A 10 -15.72 9.50 -16.33
N SER A 11 -15.67 8.68 -15.28
CA SER A 11 -14.49 7.88 -15.00
C SER A 11 -14.24 7.06 -16.26
N GLN A 12 -13.16 7.34 -16.97
CA GLN A 12 -12.59 6.41 -17.94
C GLN A 12 -12.07 5.19 -17.16
N LEU A 13 -12.99 4.44 -16.56
CA LEU A 13 -12.78 3.05 -16.24
C LEU A 13 -12.57 2.41 -17.60
N VAL A 14 -11.35 2.00 -17.89
CA VAL A 14 -11.14 0.94 -18.87
C VAL A 14 -11.81 -0.29 -18.27
N VAL A 15 -13.13 -0.36 -18.47
CA VAL A 15 -13.96 -1.52 -18.14
C VAL A 15 -13.48 -2.58 -19.11
N CYS A 16 -12.75 -3.56 -18.59
CA CYS A 16 -12.39 -4.74 -19.35
C CYS A 16 -13.67 -5.34 -19.92
N THR A 17 -13.82 -5.24 -21.23
CA THR A 17 -14.99 -5.80 -21.90
C THR A 17 -14.93 -7.33 -21.82
N PRO A 18 -16.07 -8.02 -21.68
CA PRO A 18 -16.08 -9.48 -21.73
C PRO A 18 -15.45 -9.97 -23.04
N GLY A 19 -14.33 -10.69 -22.96
CA GLY A 19 -13.59 -11.21 -24.12
C GLY A 19 -12.32 -10.42 -24.49
N GLU A 20 -11.99 -9.34 -23.78
CA GLU A 20 -10.71 -8.65 -23.98
C GLU A 20 -9.54 -9.48 -23.43
N MET A 21 -8.63 -9.89 -24.31
CA MET A 21 -7.49 -10.76 -24.00
C MET A 21 -6.20 -9.99 -23.63
N SER A 22 -6.33 -8.74 -23.18
CA SER A 22 -5.16 -7.91 -22.86
C SER A 22 -4.50 -8.36 -21.54
N ALA A 23 -3.16 -8.28 -21.47
CA ALA A 23 -2.43 -8.56 -20.23
C ALA A 23 -2.91 -7.68 -19.06
N VAL A 24 -3.33 -6.44 -19.36
CA VAL A 24 -3.99 -5.52 -18.43
C VAL A 24 -5.26 -6.14 -17.84
N CYS A 25 -6.17 -6.60 -18.70
CA CYS A 25 -7.46 -7.12 -18.25
C CYS A 25 -7.33 -8.44 -17.52
N HIS A 26 -6.48 -9.35 -17.98
CA HIS A 26 -6.22 -10.58 -17.26
C HIS A 26 -5.59 -10.31 -15.89
N CYS A 27 -4.66 -9.36 -15.80
CA CYS A 27 -4.07 -8.98 -14.52
C CYS A 27 -5.11 -8.40 -13.54
N LYS A 28 -5.99 -7.48 -13.99
CA LYS A 28 -7.11 -6.96 -13.19
C LYS A 28 -8.09 -8.04 -12.71
N HIS A 29 -8.18 -9.15 -13.45
CA HIS A 29 -9.00 -10.30 -13.07
C HIS A 29 -8.27 -11.31 -12.18
N GLY A 30 -7.05 -11.00 -11.71
CA GLY A 30 -6.31 -11.87 -10.78
C GLY A 30 -5.33 -12.85 -11.44
N MET A 31 -5.13 -12.78 -12.77
CA MET A 31 -4.19 -13.66 -13.45
C MET A 31 -2.75 -13.20 -13.25
N VAL A 32 -2.06 -13.85 -12.31
CA VAL A 32 -0.67 -13.57 -11.91
C VAL A 32 0.30 -13.58 -13.11
N SER A 33 0.21 -14.56 -14.01
CA SER A 33 1.07 -14.63 -15.20
C SER A 33 0.93 -13.40 -16.09
N ALA A 34 -0.30 -12.92 -16.29
CA ALA A 34 -0.56 -11.70 -17.07
C ALA A 34 -0.03 -10.45 -16.38
N CYS A 35 -0.04 -10.40 -15.04
CA CYS A 35 0.58 -9.32 -14.28
C CYS A 35 2.10 -9.27 -14.47
N VAL A 36 2.77 -10.43 -14.46
CA VAL A 36 4.23 -10.50 -14.71
C VAL A 36 4.54 -10.05 -16.14
N THR A 37 3.80 -10.53 -17.14
CA THR A 37 3.95 -10.09 -18.53
C THR A 37 3.70 -8.58 -18.68
N LEU A 38 2.70 -8.03 -17.98
CA LEU A 38 2.44 -6.60 -18.04
C LEU A 38 3.61 -5.78 -17.50
N VAL A 39 4.29 -6.25 -16.45
CA VAL A 39 5.48 -5.58 -15.91
C VAL A 39 6.65 -5.63 -16.89
N THR A 40 6.86 -6.76 -17.56
CA THR A 40 7.92 -6.87 -18.57
C THR A 40 7.67 -5.99 -19.78
N ASP A 41 6.40 -5.83 -20.17
CA ASP A 41 6.01 -5.09 -21.37
C ASP A 41 5.94 -3.58 -21.12
N ASP A 42 5.35 -3.16 -20.00
CA ASP A 42 5.11 -1.76 -19.66
C ASP A 42 5.00 -1.57 -18.14
N ALA A 43 6.15 -1.42 -17.47
CA ALA A 43 6.22 -1.25 -16.02
C ALA A 43 5.40 -0.05 -15.50
N VAL A 44 5.28 1.04 -16.28
CA VAL A 44 4.48 2.23 -15.90
C VAL A 44 2.99 1.88 -15.87
N ARG A 45 2.52 1.16 -16.88
CA ARG A 45 1.13 0.68 -16.96
C ARG A 45 0.85 -0.41 -15.93
N ALA A 46 1.78 -1.34 -15.71
CA ALA A 46 1.68 -2.38 -14.69
C ALA A 46 1.52 -1.78 -13.30
N ALA A 47 2.30 -0.74 -13.02
CA ALA A 47 2.17 0.01 -11.80
C ALA A 47 0.74 0.63 -11.73
N ARG A 48 0.22 1.28 -12.77
CA ARG A 48 -1.14 1.86 -12.73
C ARG A 48 -2.19 0.80 -12.40
N VAL A 49 -2.07 -0.38 -13.01
CA VAL A 49 -2.95 -1.53 -12.73
C VAL A 49 -2.84 -1.99 -11.27
N LEU A 50 -1.64 -1.93 -10.67
CA LEU A 50 -1.46 -2.23 -9.25
C LEU A 50 -2.31 -1.32 -8.35
N VAL A 51 -2.45 -0.03 -8.70
CA VAL A 51 -3.31 0.90 -7.94
C VAL A 51 -4.76 0.48 -8.06
N GLU A 52 -5.21 0.25 -9.30
CA GLU A 52 -6.61 -0.09 -9.59
C GLU A 52 -7.04 -1.39 -8.91
N VAL A 53 -6.14 -2.40 -8.87
CA VAL A 53 -6.35 -3.65 -8.13
C VAL A 53 -6.42 -3.41 -6.61
N GLN A 54 -5.60 -2.50 -6.07
CA GLN A 54 -5.63 -2.15 -4.64
C GLN A 54 -6.89 -1.37 -4.25
N ASP A 55 -7.35 -0.44 -5.09
CA ASP A 55 -8.61 0.29 -4.89
C ASP A 55 -9.81 -0.67 -4.89
N GLU A 56 -9.80 -1.67 -5.79
CA GLU A 56 -10.84 -2.71 -5.85
C GLU A 56 -10.82 -3.61 -4.60
N LEU A 57 -9.63 -3.95 -4.08
CA LEU A 57 -9.48 -4.68 -2.81
C LEU A 57 -10.05 -3.90 -1.63
N GLU A 58 -9.78 -2.60 -1.54
CA GLU A 58 -10.31 -1.76 -0.47
C GLU A 58 -11.84 -1.65 -0.54
N ALA A 59 -12.39 -1.43 -1.74
CA ALA A 59 -13.84 -1.38 -1.96
C ALA A 59 -14.52 -2.71 -1.58
N LEU A 60 -13.89 -3.85 -1.88
CA LEU A 60 -14.37 -5.17 -1.49
C LEU A 60 -14.32 -5.37 0.04
N GLU A 61 -13.26 -4.93 0.70
CA GLU A 61 -13.14 -5.02 2.17
C GLU A 61 -14.18 -4.16 2.87
N GLN A 62 -14.35 -2.89 2.45
CA GLN A 62 -15.35 -1.98 2.99
C GLN A 62 -16.76 -2.55 2.85
N SER A 63 -17.10 -3.07 1.67
CA SER A 63 -18.40 -3.70 1.45
C SER A 63 -18.57 -5.01 2.23
N SER A 64 -17.49 -5.71 2.60
CA SER A 64 -17.56 -6.95 3.41
C SER A 64 -17.79 -6.64 4.88
N ARG A 65 -17.32 -5.49 5.38
CA ARG A 65 -17.62 -5.00 6.73
C ARG A 65 -19.09 -4.61 6.90
N MET A 66 -19.75 -4.18 5.82
CA MET A 66 -21.17 -3.82 5.83
C MET A 66 -22.13 -5.01 5.64
N ALA A 67 -21.68 -6.06 4.94
CA ALA A 67 -22.46 -7.27 4.72
C ALA A 67 -22.08 -8.34 5.75
N GLY A 68 -22.87 -8.49 6.82
CA GLY A 68 -22.61 -9.39 7.96
C GLY A 68 -22.55 -10.91 7.66
N LYS A 69 -22.29 -11.34 6.43
CA LYS A 69 -21.97 -12.72 6.03
C LYS A 69 -20.94 -12.72 4.91
N ALA A 70 -19.99 -13.65 5.00
CA ALA A 70 -19.01 -13.92 3.95
C ALA A 70 -19.69 -14.47 2.69
N ASP A 71 -19.68 -13.70 1.61
CA ASP A 71 -19.98 -14.20 0.26
C ASP A 71 -18.72 -14.90 -0.27
N GLU A 72 -18.81 -16.22 -0.49
CA GLU A 72 -17.70 -17.05 -0.99
C GLU A 72 -17.14 -16.52 -2.32
N LYS A 73 -18.00 -16.01 -3.20
CA LYS A 73 -17.59 -15.43 -4.49
C LYS A 73 -16.76 -14.16 -4.28
N LYS A 74 -17.13 -13.38 -3.28
CA LYS A 74 -16.42 -12.15 -2.90
C LYS A 74 -15.08 -12.44 -2.25
N GLN A 75 -15.02 -13.46 -1.39
CA GLN A 75 -13.75 -13.93 -0.81
C GLN A 75 -12.81 -14.46 -1.89
N GLN A 76 -13.34 -15.22 -2.85
CA GLN A 76 -12.55 -15.73 -3.97
C GLN A 76 -11.97 -14.58 -4.81
N LYS A 77 -12.81 -13.61 -5.19
CA LYS A 77 -12.36 -12.41 -5.91
C LYS A 77 -11.32 -11.61 -5.11
N GLN A 78 -11.50 -11.48 -3.80
CA GLN A 78 -10.53 -10.81 -2.93
C GLN A 78 -9.19 -11.54 -2.90
N ARG A 79 -9.17 -12.88 -2.86
CA ARG A 79 -7.94 -13.68 -2.92
C ARG A 79 -7.21 -13.51 -4.26
N GLU A 80 -7.96 -13.53 -5.37
CA GLU A 80 -7.42 -13.36 -6.72
C GLU A 80 -6.79 -11.98 -6.91
N LEU A 81 -7.47 -10.91 -6.45
CA LEU A 81 -6.93 -9.56 -6.49
C LEU A 81 -5.72 -9.38 -5.55
N HIS A 82 -5.72 -10.01 -4.37
CA HIS A 82 -4.55 -10.00 -3.50
C HIS A 82 -3.33 -10.65 -4.17
N ALA A 83 -3.52 -11.80 -4.84
CA ALA A 83 -2.44 -12.48 -5.55
C ALA A 83 -1.91 -11.64 -6.73
N ALA A 84 -2.81 -10.99 -7.49
CA ALA A 84 -2.40 -10.05 -8.55
C ALA A 84 -1.63 -8.85 -8.00
N ALA A 85 -2.11 -8.23 -6.91
CA ALA A 85 -1.43 -7.12 -6.28
C ALA A 85 -0.03 -7.52 -5.76
N GLU A 86 0.08 -8.68 -5.12
CA GLU A 86 1.36 -9.21 -4.63
C GLU A 86 2.32 -9.49 -5.78
N SER A 87 1.85 -10.13 -6.85
CA SER A 87 2.67 -10.40 -8.04
C SER A 87 3.14 -9.13 -8.72
N LEU A 88 2.25 -8.15 -8.92
CA LEU A 88 2.61 -6.85 -9.50
C LEU A 88 3.63 -6.14 -8.60
N SER A 89 3.39 -6.10 -7.29
CA SER A 89 4.31 -5.49 -6.34
C SER A 89 5.69 -6.16 -6.36
N GLN A 90 5.73 -7.49 -6.36
CA GLN A 90 6.97 -8.24 -6.39
C GLN A 90 7.73 -8.02 -7.72
N ALA A 91 7.02 -8.09 -8.85
CA ALA A 91 7.61 -7.91 -10.18
C ALA A 91 8.07 -6.47 -10.43
N LEU A 92 7.35 -5.46 -9.89
CA LEU A 92 7.76 -4.06 -9.91
C LEU A 92 8.86 -3.73 -8.90
N GLY A 93 9.29 -4.70 -8.08
CA GLY A 93 10.25 -4.48 -7.00
C GLY A 93 9.75 -3.52 -5.92
N SER A 94 8.43 -3.32 -5.84
CA SER A 94 7.78 -2.30 -5.00
C SER A 94 6.47 -2.76 -4.38
N SER A 95 6.40 -2.71 -3.04
CA SER A 95 5.16 -2.93 -2.27
C SER A 95 4.18 -1.74 -2.28
N GLU A 96 4.43 -0.71 -3.08
CA GLU A 96 3.61 0.52 -3.09
C GLU A 96 3.12 0.90 -4.51
N PRO A 97 1.82 1.22 -4.68
CA PRO A 97 1.22 1.54 -5.98
C PRO A 97 1.58 2.96 -6.48
N PRO A 98 1.70 3.19 -7.80
CA PRO A 98 2.24 4.41 -8.43
C PRO A 98 1.30 5.63 -8.59
N GLN A 99 0.23 5.78 -7.83
CA GLN A 99 -0.52 7.05 -7.86
C GLN A 99 0.12 8.07 -6.91
N CYS A 100 1.28 8.56 -7.33
CA CYS A 100 2.25 9.25 -6.51
C CYS A 100 2.09 10.78 -6.51
N LYS A 101 1.05 11.37 -5.90
CA LYS A 101 1.02 12.84 -5.70
C LYS A 101 0.70 13.22 -4.26
N GLY A 102 1.69 13.78 -3.54
CA GLY A 102 1.50 14.39 -2.22
C GLY A 102 0.88 13.48 -1.15
N GLN A 103 1.10 12.17 -1.29
CA GLN A 103 0.49 11.11 -0.51
C GLN A 103 0.91 11.15 0.96
N GLU A 104 0.04 10.62 1.82
CA GLU A 104 0.42 10.25 3.17
C GLU A 104 1.23 8.96 3.13
N HIS A 105 2.49 9.06 3.54
CA HIS A 105 3.41 7.96 3.68
C HIS A 105 3.15 7.21 4.97
N HIS A 106 2.89 5.91 4.89
CA HIS A 106 2.72 5.06 6.06
C HIS A 106 4.06 4.55 6.58
N LEU A 107 4.42 4.93 7.80
CA LEU A 107 5.72 4.58 8.40
C LEU A 107 5.82 3.09 8.77
N ILE A 108 4.69 2.45 9.06
CA ILE A 108 4.64 1.03 9.43
C ILE A 108 4.36 0.22 8.17
N SER A 109 5.43 -0.14 7.48
CA SER A 109 5.44 -1.04 6.34
C SER A 109 5.06 -2.48 6.73
N ARG A 110 4.87 -3.35 5.73
CA ARG A 110 4.60 -4.78 5.96
C ARG A 110 5.79 -5.48 6.65
N PRO A 111 7.06 -5.27 6.25
CA PRO A 111 8.23 -5.80 6.98
C PRO A 111 8.26 -5.40 8.45
N ILE A 112 8.09 -4.10 8.75
CA ILE A 112 8.10 -3.59 10.13
C ILE A 112 6.94 -4.20 10.93
N ALA A 113 5.73 -4.25 10.36
CA ALA A 113 4.59 -4.86 11.03
C ALA A 113 4.81 -6.34 11.37
N LYS A 114 5.47 -7.10 10.48
CA LYS A 114 5.83 -8.50 10.71
C LYS A 114 6.88 -8.65 11.82
N ALA A 115 7.83 -7.72 11.93
CA ALA A 115 8.78 -7.70 13.04
C ALA A 115 8.07 -7.38 14.37
N LEU A 116 7.20 -6.37 14.38
CA LEU A 116 6.39 -6.01 15.55
C LEU A 116 5.51 -7.15 16.05
N ASP A 117 4.91 -7.94 15.16
CA ASP A 117 4.08 -9.10 15.53
C ASP A 117 4.86 -10.20 16.28
N ARG A 118 6.17 -10.27 16.05
CA ARG A 118 7.09 -11.19 16.75
C ARG A 118 7.71 -10.57 18.01
N HIS A 119 7.59 -9.26 18.20
CA HIS A 119 8.21 -8.55 19.31
C HIS A 119 7.50 -8.88 20.64
N PRO A 120 8.23 -9.24 21.71
CA PRO A 120 7.61 -9.73 22.95
C PRO A 120 6.68 -8.72 23.62
N ILE A 121 6.99 -7.42 23.54
CA ILE A 121 6.23 -6.32 24.16
C ILE A 121 5.29 -5.60 23.17
N LEU A 122 5.68 -5.50 21.89
CA LEU A 122 5.01 -4.60 20.93
C LEU A 122 3.99 -5.33 20.05
N LYS A 123 3.95 -6.66 20.11
CA LYS A 123 2.99 -7.48 19.37
C LYS A 123 1.55 -7.05 19.63
N GLY A 124 0.78 -6.94 18.55
CA GLY A 124 -0.64 -6.56 18.59
C GLY A 124 -0.93 -5.07 18.84
N LEU A 125 0.07 -4.22 19.08
CA LEU A 125 -0.15 -2.78 19.33
C LEU A 125 -0.23 -1.93 18.05
N TYR A 126 0.33 -2.45 16.96
CA TYR A 126 0.46 -1.74 15.68
C TYR A 126 -0.02 -2.61 14.53
N LYS A 127 -0.54 -1.97 13.48
CA LYS A 127 -0.98 -2.65 12.25
C LYS A 127 -0.19 -2.15 11.04
N PRO A 128 -0.04 -2.96 9.98
CA PRO A 128 0.44 -2.46 8.70
C PRO A 128 -0.41 -1.27 8.26
N ARG A 129 0.23 -0.21 7.74
CA ARG A 129 -0.45 1.00 7.26
C ARG A 129 -1.35 1.67 8.32
N ASP A 130 -1.00 1.56 9.59
CA ASP A 130 -1.77 2.15 10.68
C ASP A 130 -1.90 3.67 10.48
N PRO A 131 -3.12 4.21 10.45
CA PRO A 131 -3.39 5.60 10.07
C PRO A 131 -2.77 6.63 11.04
N ARG A 132 -2.43 6.22 12.26
CA ARG A 132 -1.76 7.09 13.25
C ARG A 132 -0.32 7.41 12.89
N PHE A 133 0.28 6.62 12.00
CA PHE A 133 1.70 6.70 11.64
C PHE A 133 1.84 7.10 10.19
N ARG A 134 1.62 8.39 9.93
CA ARG A 134 1.73 8.96 8.59
C ARG A 134 2.66 10.17 8.55
N ALA A 135 3.40 10.29 7.45
CA ALA A 135 4.22 11.45 7.11
C ALA A 135 3.73 12.02 5.78
N ARG A 136 3.81 13.33 5.59
CA ARG A 136 3.36 13.95 4.33
C ARG A 136 4.53 14.12 3.38
N ALA A 137 4.46 13.46 2.22
CA ALA A 137 5.48 13.59 1.19
C ALA A 137 5.49 15.02 0.62
N LYS A 138 6.68 15.55 0.36
CA LYS A 138 6.88 16.87 -0.26
C LYS A 138 6.30 16.93 -1.68
N ASP A 139 6.58 15.89 -2.46
CA ASP A 139 6.23 15.77 -3.87
C ASP A 139 6.10 14.29 -4.29
N GLU A 140 5.75 14.07 -5.55
CA GLU A 140 5.68 12.75 -6.19
C GLU A 140 6.98 11.96 -6.03
N GLN A 141 8.12 12.58 -6.32
CA GLN A 141 9.42 11.92 -6.27
C GLN A 141 9.80 11.44 -4.86
N SER A 142 9.34 12.14 -3.83
CA SER A 142 9.61 11.83 -2.42
C SER A 142 8.95 10.54 -1.95
N HIS A 143 7.89 10.08 -2.62
CA HIS A 143 7.07 8.95 -2.17
C HIS A 143 6.63 8.02 -3.32
N CYS A 144 7.22 8.15 -4.51
CA CYS A 144 6.79 7.30 -5.63
C CYS A 144 7.48 5.94 -5.64
N GLY A 145 6.70 4.92 -5.31
CA GLY A 145 7.12 3.54 -5.26
C GLY A 145 8.09 3.25 -4.12
N TYR A 146 8.41 1.98 -3.97
CA TYR A 146 9.29 1.47 -2.93
C TYR A 146 10.76 1.68 -3.34
N GLN A 147 11.21 2.91 -3.17
CA GLN A 147 12.58 3.33 -3.42
C GLN A 147 13.57 2.75 -2.41
N GLN A 148 14.87 2.82 -2.71
CA GLN A 148 15.92 2.28 -1.82
C GLN A 148 15.81 2.80 -0.38
N TRP A 149 15.52 4.09 -0.20
CA TRP A 149 15.37 4.67 1.14
C TRP A 149 14.25 4.00 1.97
N HIS A 150 13.18 3.49 1.34
CA HIS A 150 12.15 2.75 2.06
C HIS A 150 12.69 1.43 2.62
N ARG A 151 13.48 0.72 1.80
CA ARG A 151 14.15 -0.54 2.22
C ARG A 151 15.13 -0.27 3.34
N ASP A 152 15.92 0.79 3.22
CA ASP A 152 16.91 1.16 4.23
C ASP A 152 16.25 1.47 5.58
N VAL A 153 15.12 2.20 5.57
CA VAL A 153 14.33 2.47 6.78
C VAL A 153 13.72 1.18 7.34
N ASP A 154 13.15 0.33 6.49
CA ASP A 154 12.57 -0.95 6.91
C ASP A 154 13.61 -1.85 7.57
N ASP A 155 14.77 -2.02 6.95
CA ASP A 155 15.87 -2.83 7.47
C ASP A 155 16.38 -2.27 8.80
N GLU A 156 16.54 -0.95 8.90
CA GLU A 156 17.00 -0.29 10.12
C GLU A 156 16.00 -0.49 11.29
N VAL A 157 14.71 -0.31 11.04
CA VAL A 157 13.67 -0.48 12.08
C VAL A 157 13.55 -1.94 12.49
N VAL A 158 13.60 -2.88 11.53
CA VAL A 158 13.55 -4.32 11.83
C VAL A 158 14.76 -4.75 12.65
N ASP A 159 15.97 -4.34 12.26
CA ASP A 159 17.20 -4.63 13.01
C ASP A 159 17.17 -4.03 14.42
N TRP A 160 16.67 -2.81 14.56
CA TRP A 160 16.48 -2.19 15.88
C TRP A 160 15.50 -2.99 16.75
N LEU A 161 14.35 -3.42 16.20
CA LEU A 161 13.37 -4.23 16.92
C LEU A 161 13.96 -5.57 17.38
N ASP A 162 14.75 -6.23 16.53
CA ASP A 162 15.38 -7.51 16.87
C ASP A 162 16.44 -7.34 17.97
N LYS A 163 17.09 -6.18 18.06
CA LYS A 163 18.12 -5.85 19.07
C LYS A 163 17.58 -5.27 20.37
N THR A 164 16.31 -4.88 20.42
CA THR A 164 15.70 -4.19 21.58
C THR A 164 14.45 -4.92 22.09
N PRO A 165 14.57 -6.17 22.56
CA PRO A 165 13.42 -6.98 22.96
C PRO A 165 12.61 -6.37 24.13
N ASP A 166 13.18 -5.44 24.89
CA ASP A 166 12.55 -4.69 25.97
C ASP A 166 11.96 -3.33 25.53
N ALA A 167 11.96 -3.04 24.23
CA ALA A 167 11.44 -1.78 23.68
C ALA A 167 9.98 -1.54 24.08
N THR A 168 9.74 -0.35 24.61
CA THR A 168 8.40 0.14 24.95
C THR A 168 7.75 0.82 23.75
N PRO A 169 6.42 1.03 23.77
CA PRO A 169 5.75 1.83 22.74
C PRO A 169 6.37 3.23 22.59
N GLY A 170 6.78 3.85 23.70
CA GLY A 170 7.47 5.15 23.68
C GLY A 170 8.81 5.08 22.95
N ALA A 171 9.63 4.06 23.25
CA ALA A 171 10.92 3.87 22.58
C ALA A 171 10.78 3.62 21.07
N PHE A 172 9.76 2.85 20.66
CA PHE A 172 9.46 2.66 19.24
C PHE A 172 9.07 3.97 18.56
N MET A 173 8.25 4.80 19.23
CA MET A 173 7.88 6.12 18.71
C MET A 173 9.08 7.05 18.58
N ASP A 174 9.99 7.03 19.56
CA ASP A 174 11.19 7.84 19.53
C ASP A 174 12.13 7.38 18.41
N LYS A 175 12.21 6.08 18.14
CA LYS A 175 12.97 5.54 17.00
C LYS A 175 12.41 6.04 15.66
N LEU A 176 11.09 6.01 15.48
CA LEU A 176 10.47 6.53 14.26
C LEU A 176 10.66 8.05 14.13
N ARG A 177 10.51 8.82 15.21
CA ARG A 177 10.76 10.27 15.18
C ARG A 177 12.21 10.58 14.82
N GLU A 178 13.15 9.83 15.37
CA GLU A 178 14.58 9.98 15.10
C GLU A 178 14.85 9.82 13.60
N ILE A 179 14.43 8.71 12.99
CA ILE A 179 14.60 8.47 11.54
C ILE A 179 13.98 9.60 10.71
N TYR A 180 12.72 9.96 10.98
CA TYR A 180 11.99 10.96 10.17
C TYR A 180 12.38 12.41 10.48
N SER A 181 13.30 12.63 11.42
CA SER A 181 13.91 13.94 11.70
C SER A 181 15.25 14.16 10.99
N ARG A 182 15.80 13.14 10.33
CA ARG A 182 17.09 13.23 9.64
C ARG A 182 17.01 14.14 8.40
N PRO A 183 18.11 14.81 7.99
CA PRO A 183 18.09 15.75 6.87
C PRO A 183 17.54 15.17 5.56
N GLU A 184 17.92 13.94 5.21
CA GLU A 184 17.46 13.23 4.02
C GLU A 184 15.98 12.86 4.08
N MET A 185 15.47 12.57 5.28
CA MET A 185 14.05 12.27 5.50
C MET A 185 13.23 13.55 5.51
N LEU A 186 13.71 14.63 6.10
CA LEU A 186 13.08 15.95 6.04
C LEU A 186 13.05 16.53 4.63
N ALA A 187 14.05 16.22 3.79
CA ALA A 187 14.02 16.59 2.38
C ALA A 187 12.85 15.94 1.62
N ARG A 188 12.40 14.76 2.05
CA ARG A 188 11.29 13.98 1.49
C ARG A 188 9.95 14.25 2.19
N PHE A 189 9.99 14.42 3.51
CA PHE A 189 8.87 14.60 4.42
C PHE A 189 9.14 15.84 5.28
N PRO A 190 8.86 17.06 4.78
CA PRO A 190 9.26 18.31 5.44
C PRO A 190 8.70 18.49 6.85
N ASP A 191 7.57 17.84 7.12
CA ASP A 191 6.90 17.85 8.41
C ASP A 191 7.30 16.68 9.33
N GLY A 192 8.20 15.80 8.87
CA GLY A 192 8.59 14.56 9.55
C GLY A 192 7.39 13.64 9.84
N LEU A 193 7.46 12.94 10.97
CA LEU A 193 6.36 12.14 11.50
C LEU A 193 5.32 13.03 12.18
N ARG A 194 4.10 13.06 11.63
CA ARG A 194 2.93 13.65 12.30
C ARG A 194 2.11 12.56 12.95
N ILE A 195 1.97 12.61 14.27
CA ILE A 195 1.04 11.75 15.01
C ILE A 195 -0.29 12.49 15.08
N LEU A 196 -1.33 11.89 14.51
CA LEU A 196 -2.72 12.38 14.56
C LEU A 196 -3.53 11.60 15.60
#